data_AF-A0A371CS72-F1
#
_entry.id   AF-A0A371CS72-F1
#
_cell.length_a   1.000
_cell.length_b   1.000
_cell.length_c   1.000
_cell.angle_alpha   90.00
_cell.angle_beta   90.00
_cell.angle_gamma   90.00
#
_symmetry.space_group_name_H-M   'P 1'
#
loop_
_entity.id
_entity.type
_entity.pdbx_description
1 polymer ?
#
loop_
_entity_poly.entity_id
_entity_poly.type
_entity_poly.pdbx_seq_one_letter_code
_entity_poly.pdbx_strand_id
1 'polypeptide(L)'
;MRIYAMLLTLNTRVDQLIPPPAAFTLSGDVIGNIKSYAHGVIFSSKIALYKGTIPTNHLLDIVKRYRWGLPEGVENDTPKWKKVVKEAGDALTAVRRKIKIQLIASIKDEDPTKHSDIYDVASACIKGTSYKITIPLLARLALMRGVFSNSAHQGDDFWDHVDARLVMVAKQADGNADRLARLFKHFLDKDRKTHGSGVQPPVDENMVDSLQANIDQAIDERNRLLAATPKQAEAPVDEEEEIDSRAGSPNPMPTPAEQRT
;
A
#
# COMPACT_ATOMS: atom_id res chain seq x y z
N MET A 1 26.43 -40.38 38.14
CA MET A 1 25.89 -39.03 38.44
C MET A 1 26.83 -37.88 38.05
N ARG A 2 28.13 -37.85 38.41
CA ARG A 2 29.05 -36.73 38.09
C ARG A 2 29.23 -36.42 36.60
N ILE A 3 29.31 -37.45 35.75
CA ILE A 3 29.55 -37.29 34.31
C ILE A 3 28.39 -36.57 33.61
N TYR A 4 27.16 -36.90 34.00
CA TYR A 4 25.94 -36.26 33.46
C TYR A 4 25.86 -34.78 33.82
N ALA A 5 26.19 -34.42 35.07
CA ALA A 5 26.24 -33.03 35.50
C ALA A 5 27.30 -32.22 34.75
N MET A 6 28.47 -32.82 34.47
CA MET A 6 29.53 -32.20 33.67
C MET A 6 29.11 -31.98 32.21
N LEU A 7 28.46 -32.98 31.59
CA LEU A 7 27.92 -32.86 30.23
C LEU A 7 26.86 -31.76 30.13
N LEU A 8 25.94 -31.69 31.09
CA LEU A 8 24.91 -30.65 31.12
C LEU A 8 25.54 -29.25 31.24
N THR A 9 26.53 -29.10 32.14
CA THR A 9 27.25 -27.84 32.35
C THR A 9 28.03 -27.42 31.09
N LEU A 10 28.66 -28.37 30.41
CA LEU A 10 29.34 -28.14 29.13
C LEU A 10 28.36 -27.68 28.05
N ASN A 11 27.19 -28.33 27.92
CA ASN A 11 26.18 -27.94 26.95
C ASN A 11 25.67 -26.52 27.21
N THR A 12 25.34 -26.18 28.45
CA THR A 12 24.93 -24.81 28.80
C THR A 12 26.01 -23.77 28.53
N ARG A 13 27.29 -24.12 28.69
CA ARG A 13 28.40 -23.20 28.37
C ARG A 13 28.61 -23.06 26.88
N VAL A 14 28.43 -24.14 26.11
CA VAL A 14 28.47 -24.11 24.65
C VAL A 14 27.32 -23.24 24.13
N ASP A 15 26.10 -23.40 24.66
CA ASP A 15 24.95 -22.57 24.31
C ASP A 15 25.14 -21.09 24.67
N GLN A 16 25.89 -20.78 25.74
CA GLN A 16 26.26 -19.41 26.11
C GLN A 16 27.37 -18.81 25.25
N LEU A 17 28.24 -19.65 24.68
CA LEU A 17 29.33 -19.22 23.80
C LEU A 17 28.88 -19.02 22.35
N ILE A 18 27.75 -19.61 21.97
CA ILE A 18 27.10 -19.32 20.69
C ILE A 18 26.37 -17.98 20.89
N PRO A 19 26.87 -16.87 20.31
CA PRO A 19 26.13 -15.62 20.35
C PRO A 19 24.73 -15.88 19.76
N PRO A 20 23.66 -15.31 20.34
CA PRO A 20 22.32 -15.50 19.81
C PRO A 20 22.34 -15.18 18.32
N PRO A 21 21.75 -16.04 17.46
CA PRO A 21 21.79 -15.84 16.02
C PRO A 21 21.33 -14.40 15.72
N ALA A 22 22.17 -13.67 14.98
CA ALA A 22 21.94 -12.26 14.71
C ALA A 22 20.50 -12.08 14.22
N ALA A 23 19.76 -11.17 14.86
CA ALA A 23 18.37 -10.93 14.52
C ALA A 23 18.29 -10.58 13.03
N PHE A 24 17.52 -11.36 12.26
CA PHE A 24 17.39 -11.12 10.83
C PHE A 24 16.94 -9.68 10.56
N THR A 25 17.74 -8.95 9.79
CA THR A 25 17.46 -7.58 9.36
C THR A 25 17.38 -7.55 7.83
N LEU A 26 16.42 -6.79 7.31
CA LEU A 26 16.32 -6.55 5.88
C LEU A 26 17.42 -5.58 5.47
N SER A 27 18.06 -5.84 4.34
CA SER A 27 19.03 -4.90 3.78
C SER A 27 18.34 -3.61 3.34
N GLY A 28 19.08 -2.50 3.37
CA GLY A 28 18.57 -1.20 2.90
C GLY A 28 18.08 -1.25 1.45
N ASP A 29 18.72 -2.05 0.60
CA ASP A 29 18.35 -2.22 -0.79
C ASP A 29 17.01 -2.94 -0.96
N VAL A 30 16.76 -4.00 -0.18
CA VAL A 30 15.46 -4.70 -0.17
C VAL A 30 14.36 -3.73 0.26
N ILE A 31 14.58 -2.95 1.31
CA ILE A 31 13.63 -1.95 1.81
C ILE A 31 13.36 -0.87 0.74
N GLY A 32 14.41 -0.35 0.10
CA GLY A 32 14.31 0.65 -0.95
C GLY A 32 13.50 0.15 -2.15
N ASN A 33 13.77 -1.09 -2.58
CA ASN A 33 13.03 -1.73 -3.67
C ASN A 33 11.58 -2.01 -3.29
N ILE A 34 11.29 -2.54 -2.09
CA ILE A 34 9.91 -2.75 -1.61
C ILE A 34 9.12 -1.42 -1.69
N LYS A 35 9.70 -0.32 -1.20
CA LYS A 35 9.06 1.00 -1.24
C LYS A 35 8.84 1.51 -2.66
N SER A 36 9.81 1.32 -3.54
CA SER A 36 9.69 1.69 -4.96
C SER A 36 8.57 0.90 -5.65
N TYR A 37 8.51 -0.42 -5.46
CA TYR A 37 7.47 -1.26 -6.07
C TYR A 37 6.10 -1.11 -5.43
N ALA A 38 6.02 -0.76 -4.13
CA ALA A 38 4.75 -0.41 -3.47
C ALA A 38 4.05 0.76 -4.17
N HIS A 39 4.81 1.76 -4.63
CA HIS A 39 4.25 2.85 -5.45
C HIS A 39 3.62 2.31 -6.74
N GLY A 40 4.34 1.48 -7.50
CA GLY A 40 3.83 0.94 -8.76
C GLY A 40 2.63 0.01 -8.60
N VAL A 41 2.56 -0.76 -7.49
CA VAL A 41 1.39 -1.60 -7.18
C VAL A 41 0.16 -0.71 -6.93
N ILE A 42 0.29 0.36 -6.15
CA ILE A 42 -0.83 1.29 -5.87
C ILE A 42 -1.19 2.13 -7.11
N PHE A 43 -0.23 2.45 -7.96
CA PHE A 43 -0.48 3.18 -9.20
C PHE A 43 -0.95 2.30 -10.36
N SER A 44 -0.91 0.97 -10.20
CA SER A 44 -1.35 0.04 -11.23
C SER A 44 -2.83 0.19 -11.53
N SER A 45 -3.13 0.24 -12.82
CA SER A 45 -4.50 0.20 -13.34
C SER A 45 -5.15 -1.18 -13.22
N LYS A 46 -4.37 -2.22 -12.89
CA LYS A 46 -4.78 -3.63 -12.85
C LYS A 46 -5.17 -4.10 -11.46
N ILE A 47 -4.88 -3.31 -10.43
CA ILE A 47 -5.26 -3.68 -9.06
C ILE A 47 -6.77 -3.52 -8.85
N ALA A 48 -7.37 -4.55 -8.25
CA ALA A 48 -8.80 -4.61 -7.99
C ALA A 48 -9.20 -3.79 -6.75
N LEU A 49 -8.39 -3.86 -5.69
CA LEU A 49 -8.63 -3.24 -4.37
C LEU A 49 -7.33 -2.62 -3.84
N TYR A 50 -7.43 -1.53 -3.09
CA TYR A 50 -6.33 -0.84 -2.43
C TYR A 50 -6.15 -1.20 -0.96
N LYS A 51 -7.13 -1.86 -0.34
CA LYS A 51 -7.07 -2.35 1.03
C LYS A 51 -7.04 -3.88 1.08
N GLY A 52 -6.69 -4.42 2.25
CA GLY A 52 -6.64 -5.85 2.52
C GLY A 52 -5.36 -6.51 2.01
N THR A 53 -5.43 -7.83 1.85
CA THR A 53 -4.28 -8.66 1.51
C THR A 53 -3.92 -8.62 0.01
N ILE A 54 -4.81 -8.14 -0.87
CA ILE A 54 -4.59 -8.15 -2.33
C ILE A 54 -3.35 -7.33 -2.73
N PRO A 55 -3.21 -6.04 -2.38
CA PRO A 55 -2.01 -5.26 -2.71
C PRO A 55 -0.74 -5.88 -2.13
N THR A 56 -0.81 -6.34 -0.88
CA THR A 56 0.31 -6.98 -0.18
C THR A 56 0.75 -8.23 -0.92
N ASN A 57 -0.18 -9.08 -1.32
CA ASN A 57 0.10 -10.31 -2.06
C ASN A 57 0.74 -10.02 -3.43
N HIS A 58 0.25 -9.02 -4.17
CA HIS A 58 0.90 -8.61 -5.43
C HIS A 58 2.34 -8.14 -5.19
N LEU A 59 2.57 -7.32 -4.15
CA LEU A 59 3.90 -6.85 -3.83
C LEU A 59 4.83 -8.00 -3.37
N LEU A 60 4.32 -8.94 -2.58
CA LEU A 60 5.08 -10.11 -2.13
C LEU A 60 5.44 -11.05 -3.27
N ASP A 61 4.56 -11.24 -4.26
CA ASP A 61 4.89 -12.01 -5.46
C ASP A 61 6.00 -11.36 -6.28
N ILE A 62 5.98 -10.03 -6.40
CA ILE A 62 7.07 -9.26 -7.01
C ILE A 62 8.38 -9.44 -6.21
N VAL A 63 8.31 -9.35 -4.88
CA VAL A 63 9.47 -9.58 -4.00
C VAL A 63 10.03 -10.99 -4.20
N LYS A 64 9.18 -12.02 -4.26
CA LYS A 64 9.59 -13.41 -4.51
C LYS A 64 10.23 -13.58 -5.90
N ARG A 65 9.71 -12.88 -6.90
CA ARG A 65 10.22 -12.92 -8.28
C ARG A 65 11.60 -12.31 -8.41
N TYR A 66 11.83 -11.14 -7.81
CA TYR A 66 13.10 -10.42 -7.97
C TYR A 66 14.13 -10.72 -6.88
N ARG A 67 13.68 -11.18 -5.69
CA ARG A 67 14.43 -11.49 -4.46
C ARG A 67 15.30 -10.37 -3.88
N TRP A 68 15.87 -9.46 -4.67
CA TRP A 68 16.68 -8.31 -4.24
C TRP A 68 17.75 -8.65 -3.18
N GLY A 69 18.33 -9.86 -3.25
CA GLY A 69 19.33 -10.33 -2.28
C GLY A 69 18.76 -11.01 -1.02
N LEU A 70 17.45 -11.29 -0.98
CA LEU A 70 16.86 -12.13 0.06
C LEU A 70 17.45 -13.55 0.03
N PRO A 71 17.74 -14.16 1.19
CA PRO A 71 18.20 -15.54 1.28
C PRO A 71 17.23 -16.51 0.62
N GLU A 72 17.76 -17.55 0.00
CA GLU A 72 16.94 -18.60 -0.59
C GLU A 72 16.13 -19.33 0.49
N GLY A 73 14.83 -19.49 0.25
CA GLY A 73 13.93 -20.17 1.19
C GLY A 73 13.56 -19.34 2.41
N VAL A 74 13.81 -18.02 2.42
CA VAL A 74 13.36 -17.13 3.50
C VAL A 74 11.85 -17.19 3.71
N GLU A 75 11.10 -17.54 2.67
CA GLU A 75 9.65 -17.72 2.70
C GLU A 75 9.21 -18.89 3.58
N ASN A 76 10.09 -19.88 3.81
CA ASN A 76 9.85 -21.03 4.69
C ASN A 76 10.17 -20.73 6.16
N ASP A 77 10.88 -19.63 6.43
CA ASP A 77 11.21 -19.17 7.78
C ASP A 77 10.15 -18.14 8.21
N THR A 78 9.10 -18.61 8.87
CA THR A 78 7.94 -17.78 9.25
C THR A 78 8.34 -16.49 9.99
N PRO A 79 9.21 -16.51 11.02
CA PRO A 79 9.68 -15.28 11.66
C PRO A 79 10.36 -14.29 10.72
N LYS A 80 11.22 -14.76 9.80
CA LYS A 80 11.91 -13.88 8.85
C LYS A 80 10.96 -13.35 7.78
N TRP A 81 10.08 -14.20 7.26
CA TRP A 81 9.09 -13.83 6.26
C TRP A 81 8.08 -12.82 6.82
N LYS A 82 7.63 -12.97 8.07
CA LYS A 82 6.77 -11.98 8.75
C LYS A 82 7.38 -10.57 8.74
N LYS A 83 8.71 -10.43 8.83
CA LYS A 83 9.37 -9.11 8.71
C LYS A 83 9.28 -8.53 7.29
N VAL A 84 9.43 -9.36 6.26
CA VAL A 84 9.26 -8.95 4.85
C VAL A 84 7.82 -8.51 4.59
N VAL A 85 6.86 -9.30 5.06
CA VAL A 85 5.42 -9.01 4.96
C VAL A 85 5.09 -7.69 5.65
N LYS A 86 5.60 -7.48 6.86
CA LYS A 86 5.39 -6.23 7.61
C LYS A 86 5.93 -5.02 6.85
N GLU A 87 7.18 -5.06 6.37
CA GLU A 87 7.77 -3.95 5.61
C GLU A 87 6.97 -3.66 4.31
N ALA A 88 6.48 -4.69 3.63
CA ALA A 88 5.63 -4.53 2.45
C ALA A 88 4.28 -3.85 2.79
N GLY A 89 3.63 -4.28 3.88
CA GLY A 89 2.39 -3.67 4.36
C GLY A 89 2.56 -2.22 4.81
N ASP A 90 3.65 -1.92 5.53
CA ASP A 90 4.01 -0.58 5.98
C ASP A 90 4.29 0.34 4.78
N ALA A 91 5.02 -0.16 3.76
CA ALA A 91 5.29 0.58 2.53
C ALA A 91 3.99 0.92 1.77
N LEU A 92 3.08 -0.05 1.59
CA LEU A 92 1.78 0.17 0.93
C LEU A 92 0.92 1.18 1.70
N THR A 93 0.91 1.10 3.03
CA THR A 93 0.19 2.05 3.89
C THR A 93 0.78 3.46 3.80
N ALA A 94 2.11 3.59 3.76
CA ALA A 94 2.77 4.87 3.55
C ALA A 94 2.43 5.50 2.19
N VAL A 95 2.41 4.71 1.10
CA VAL A 95 2.02 5.19 -0.23
C VAL A 95 0.57 5.67 -0.23
N ARG A 96 -0.36 4.89 0.31
CA ARG A 96 -1.77 5.29 0.45
C ARG A 96 -1.91 6.59 1.24
N ARG A 97 -1.25 6.69 2.40
CA ARG A 97 -1.23 7.92 3.20
C ARG A 97 -0.74 9.12 2.40
N LYS A 98 0.35 8.97 1.64
CA LYS A 98 0.90 10.03 0.77
C LYS A 98 -0.15 10.49 -0.25
N ILE A 99 -0.81 9.56 -0.93
CA ILE A 99 -1.87 9.88 -1.91
C ILE A 99 -3.02 10.62 -1.25
N LYS A 100 -3.54 10.14 -0.11
CA LYS A 100 -4.65 10.79 0.61
C LYS A 100 -4.29 12.23 0.98
N ILE A 101 -3.07 12.49 1.44
CA ILE A 101 -2.58 13.84 1.75
C ILE A 101 -2.59 14.75 0.51
N GLN A 102 -2.13 14.26 -0.65
CA GLN A 102 -2.14 15.04 -1.89
C GLN A 102 -3.57 15.32 -2.38
N LEU A 103 -4.48 14.36 -2.24
CA LEU A 103 -5.90 14.55 -2.58
C LEU A 103 -6.54 15.62 -1.71
N ILE A 104 -6.32 15.57 -0.39
CA ILE A 104 -6.79 16.58 0.57
C ILE A 104 -6.28 17.97 0.17
N ALA A 105 -4.98 18.09 -0.09
CA ALA A 105 -4.37 19.35 -0.49
C ALA A 105 -4.97 19.88 -1.81
N SER A 106 -5.30 18.98 -2.75
CA SER A 106 -5.79 19.36 -4.07
C SER A 106 -7.21 19.95 -4.10
N ILE A 107 -8.02 19.68 -3.07
CA ILE A 107 -9.42 20.14 -2.97
C ILE A 107 -9.67 20.94 -1.68
N LYS A 108 -8.62 21.52 -1.11
CA LYS A 108 -8.70 22.22 0.17
C LYS A 108 -9.53 23.50 0.11
N ASP A 109 -9.48 24.20 -1.02
CA ASP A 109 -10.26 25.40 -1.26
C ASP A 109 -11.74 25.05 -1.53
N GLU A 110 -12.66 25.89 -1.09
CA GLU A 110 -14.10 25.70 -1.37
C GLU A 110 -14.43 25.98 -2.86
N ASP A 111 -13.61 26.80 -3.51
CA ASP A 111 -13.77 27.22 -4.89
C ASP A 111 -13.09 26.21 -5.85
N PRO A 112 -13.86 25.48 -6.68
CA PRO A 112 -13.32 24.49 -7.60
C PRO A 112 -12.30 25.04 -8.59
N THR A 113 -12.34 26.35 -8.88
CA THR A 113 -11.40 27.00 -9.81
C THR A 113 -9.99 27.15 -9.23
N LYS A 114 -9.85 27.03 -7.91
CA LYS A 114 -8.56 27.07 -7.19
C LYS A 114 -8.00 25.68 -6.88
N HIS A 115 -8.75 24.63 -7.19
CA HIS A 115 -8.28 23.26 -6.99
C HIS A 115 -7.05 23.00 -7.86
N SER A 116 -6.17 22.12 -7.39
CA SER A 116 -5.01 21.72 -8.19
C SER A 116 -5.43 20.88 -9.38
N ASP A 117 -4.76 21.05 -10.52
CA ASP A 117 -4.96 20.19 -11.68
C ASP A 117 -4.56 18.74 -11.35
N ILE A 118 -5.27 17.76 -11.93
CA ILE A 118 -5.01 16.33 -11.65
C ILE A 118 -3.57 15.92 -11.99
N TYR A 119 -2.97 16.61 -12.96
CA TYR A 119 -1.57 16.42 -13.34
C TYR A 119 -0.62 16.82 -12.19
N ASP A 120 -0.89 17.95 -11.53
CA ASP A 120 -0.06 18.41 -10.41
C ASP A 120 -0.20 17.50 -9.21
N VAL A 121 -1.41 17.00 -8.95
CA VAL A 121 -1.65 15.99 -7.91
C VAL A 121 -0.85 14.72 -8.21
N ALA A 122 -0.86 14.24 -9.45
CA ALA A 122 -0.09 13.08 -9.86
C ALA A 122 1.42 13.32 -9.71
N SER A 123 1.92 14.46 -10.17
CA SER A 123 3.31 14.89 -10.02
C SER A 123 3.76 14.90 -8.56
N ALA A 124 2.93 15.42 -7.66
CA ALA A 124 3.20 15.41 -6.23
C ALA A 124 3.20 13.99 -5.62
N CYS A 125 2.30 13.10 -6.08
CA CYS A 125 2.26 11.70 -5.67
C CYS A 125 3.53 10.92 -6.07
N ILE A 126 4.03 11.13 -7.30
CA ILE A 126 5.22 10.44 -7.82
C ILE A 126 6.54 11.16 -7.48
N LYS A 127 6.49 12.33 -6.86
CA LYS A 127 7.70 13.10 -6.48
C LYS A 127 8.64 12.23 -5.66
N GLY A 128 9.91 12.16 -6.10
CA GLY A 128 10.96 11.35 -5.50
C GLY A 128 10.98 9.89 -5.96
N THR A 129 10.21 9.53 -6.99
CA THR A 129 10.20 8.20 -7.59
C THR A 129 10.60 8.26 -9.06
N SER A 130 10.92 7.11 -9.67
CA SER A 130 11.23 6.99 -11.09
C SER A 130 9.99 6.82 -11.99
N TYR A 131 8.78 6.85 -11.41
CA TYR A 131 7.55 6.62 -12.16
C TYR A 131 7.24 7.80 -13.08
N LYS A 132 6.61 7.50 -14.22
CA LYS A 132 6.11 8.53 -15.15
C LYS A 132 4.60 8.73 -14.99
N ILE A 133 4.15 9.96 -15.27
CA ILE A 133 2.72 10.27 -15.27
C ILE A 133 2.08 9.70 -16.53
N THR A 134 1.14 8.79 -16.37
CA THR A 134 0.41 8.14 -17.47
C THR A 134 -1.09 8.43 -17.37
N ILE A 135 -1.83 8.29 -18.47
CA ILE A 135 -3.29 8.46 -18.47
C ILE A 135 -4.00 7.51 -17.49
N PRO A 136 -3.63 6.21 -17.38
CA PRO A 136 -4.24 5.33 -16.39
C PRO A 136 -4.02 5.79 -14.94
N LEU A 137 -2.83 6.33 -14.62
CA LEU A 137 -2.55 6.90 -13.30
C LEU A 137 -3.45 8.10 -13.01
N LEU A 138 -3.55 9.03 -13.97
CA LEU A 138 -4.42 10.20 -13.84
C LEU A 138 -5.89 9.80 -13.63
N ALA A 139 -6.38 8.83 -14.39
CA ALA A 139 -7.75 8.35 -14.26
C ALA A 139 -8.03 7.67 -12.91
N ARG A 140 -7.06 6.93 -12.36
CA ARG A 140 -7.16 6.34 -11.01
C ARG A 140 -7.21 7.42 -9.93
N LEU A 141 -6.33 8.42 -10.01
CA LEU A 141 -6.33 9.54 -9.07
C LEU A 141 -7.61 10.37 -9.19
N ALA A 142 -8.14 10.56 -10.40
CA ALA A 142 -9.41 11.25 -10.63
C ALA A 142 -10.60 10.50 -9.98
N LEU A 143 -10.62 9.16 -10.05
CA LEU A 143 -11.61 8.36 -9.33
C LEU A 143 -11.48 8.57 -7.81
N MET A 144 -10.26 8.46 -7.27
CA MET A 144 -10.00 8.65 -5.84
C MET A 144 -10.41 10.05 -5.37
N ARG A 145 -10.08 11.08 -6.15
CA ARG A 145 -10.48 12.47 -5.87
C ARG A 145 -11.98 12.63 -5.88
N GLY A 146 -12.67 12.07 -6.88
CA GLY A 146 -14.13 12.09 -6.95
C GLY A 146 -14.82 11.37 -5.79
N VAL A 147 -14.21 10.31 -5.24
CA VAL A 147 -14.69 9.67 -4.00
C VAL A 147 -14.48 10.60 -2.80
N PHE A 148 -13.32 11.24 -2.71
CA PHE A 148 -12.96 12.16 -1.62
C PHE A 148 -13.78 13.46 -1.63
N SER A 149 -14.26 13.90 -2.80
CA SER A 149 -15.15 15.07 -2.93
C SER A 149 -16.49 14.90 -2.21
N ASN A 150 -16.91 13.66 -1.90
CA ASN A 150 -18.05 13.43 -1.04
C ASN A 150 -17.61 13.55 0.43
N SER A 151 -18.12 14.55 1.16
CA SER A 151 -17.80 14.78 2.57
C SER A 151 -18.07 13.57 3.46
N ALA A 152 -19.06 12.75 3.12
CA ALA A 152 -19.37 11.50 3.83
C ALA A 152 -18.24 10.45 3.75
N HIS A 153 -17.30 10.58 2.80
CA HIS A 153 -16.25 9.59 2.54
C HIS A 153 -14.84 10.08 2.92
N GLN A 154 -14.71 11.23 3.60
CA GLN A 154 -13.39 11.81 3.91
C GLN A 154 -12.70 11.18 5.13
N GLY A 155 -13.42 10.34 5.88
CA GLY A 155 -12.98 9.70 7.10
C GLY A 155 -12.00 8.53 6.93
N ASP A 156 -11.92 7.69 7.96
CA ASP A 156 -11.02 6.52 8.00
C ASP A 156 -11.45 5.42 7.01
N ASP A 157 -12.73 5.41 6.64
CA ASP A 157 -13.36 4.52 5.66
C ASP A 157 -13.15 4.95 4.19
N PHE A 158 -12.40 6.03 3.94
CA PHE A 158 -12.12 6.54 2.58
C PHE A 158 -11.69 5.42 1.61
N TRP A 159 -10.75 4.57 2.02
CA TRP A 159 -10.25 3.49 1.17
C TRP A 159 -11.29 2.41 0.91
N ASP A 160 -12.19 2.15 1.88
CA ASP A 160 -13.30 1.22 1.69
C ASP A 160 -14.27 1.75 0.63
N HIS A 161 -14.52 3.06 0.60
CA HIS A 161 -15.33 3.70 -0.45
C HIS A 161 -14.66 3.69 -1.83
N VAL A 162 -13.33 3.89 -1.88
CA VAL A 162 -12.57 3.77 -3.14
C VAL A 162 -12.69 2.33 -3.66
N ASP A 163 -12.49 1.35 -2.81
CA ASP A 163 -12.57 -0.08 -3.17
C ASP A 163 -13.98 -0.48 -3.61
N ALA A 164 -15.01 -0.04 -2.88
CA ALA A 164 -16.40 -0.22 -3.30
C ALA A 164 -16.67 0.40 -4.68
N ARG A 165 -16.11 1.59 -4.96
CA ARG A 165 -16.25 2.25 -6.26
C ARG A 165 -15.56 1.48 -7.37
N LEU A 166 -14.37 0.92 -7.12
CA LEU A 166 -13.66 0.07 -8.08
C LEU A 166 -14.45 -1.21 -8.40
N VAL A 167 -15.02 -1.85 -7.39
CA VAL A 167 -15.88 -3.03 -7.58
C VAL A 167 -17.10 -2.69 -8.44
N MET A 168 -17.74 -1.53 -8.21
CA MET A 168 -18.85 -1.08 -9.05
C MET A 168 -18.41 -0.85 -10.51
N VAL A 169 -17.26 -0.20 -10.71
CA VAL A 169 -16.71 0.06 -12.05
C VAL A 169 -16.36 -1.24 -12.77
N ALA A 170 -15.77 -2.22 -12.07
CA ALA A 170 -15.47 -3.55 -12.62
C ALA A 170 -16.76 -4.31 -13.00
N LYS A 171 -17.79 -4.26 -12.16
CA LYS A 171 -19.11 -4.84 -12.45
C LYS A 171 -19.77 -4.18 -13.68
N GLN A 172 -19.70 -2.86 -13.80
CA GLN A 172 -20.22 -2.13 -14.97
C GLN A 172 -19.46 -2.44 -16.26
N ALA A 173 -18.16 -2.74 -16.16
CA ALA A 173 -17.35 -3.14 -17.30
C ALA A 173 -17.66 -4.57 -17.77
N ASP A 174 -18.20 -5.44 -16.90
CA ASP A 174 -18.57 -6.84 -17.19
C ASP A 174 -17.41 -7.62 -17.83
N GLY A 175 -16.21 -7.47 -17.26
CA GLY A 175 -14.97 -8.10 -17.76
C GLY A 175 -14.41 -7.52 -19.06
N ASN A 176 -15.06 -6.53 -19.68
CA ASN A 176 -14.59 -5.92 -20.92
C ASN A 176 -13.59 -4.78 -20.66
N ALA A 177 -12.34 -4.96 -21.10
CA ALA A 177 -11.27 -4.00 -20.90
C ALA A 177 -11.53 -2.62 -21.55
N ASP A 178 -12.16 -2.58 -22.73
CA ASP A 178 -12.47 -1.32 -23.43
C ASP A 178 -13.58 -0.54 -22.73
N ARG A 179 -14.55 -1.24 -22.13
CA ARG A 179 -15.57 -0.60 -21.28
C ARG A 179 -14.93 -0.04 -20.02
N LEU A 180 -14.03 -0.79 -19.39
CA LEU A 180 -13.30 -0.34 -18.21
C LEU A 180 -12.48 0.92 -18.50
N ALA A 181 -11.72 0.92 -19.60
CA ALA A 181 -10.95 2.09 -20.04
C ALA A 181 -11.85 3.31 -20.30
N ARG A 182 -13.01 3.13 -20.92
CA ARG A 182 -13.99 4.21 -21.14
C ARG A 182 -14.55 4.78 -19.83
N LEU A 183 -14.85 3.93 -18.84
CA LEU A 183 -15.31 4.39 -17.52
C LEU A 183 -14.23 5.22 -16.81
N PHE A 184 -12.98 4.76 -16.85
CA PHE A 184 -11.85 5.51 -16.29
C PHE A 184 -11.60 6.84 -17.02
N LYS A 185 -11.71 6.85 -18.35
CA LYS A 185 -11.67 8.09 -19.13
C LYS A 185 -12.78 9.06 -18.72
N HIS A 186 -14.00 8.56 -18.50
CA HIS A 186 -15.10 9.37 -18.02
C HIS A 186 -14.81 10.03 -16.65
N PHE A 187 -14.23 9.30 -15.70
CA PHE A 187 -13.83 9.88 -14.41
C PHE A 187 -12.79 10.99 -14.61
N LEU A 188 -11.77 10.75 -15.44
CA LEU A 188 -10.75 11.74 -15.75
C LEU A 188 -11.33 13.00 -16.41
N ASP A 189 -12.21 12.83 -17.40
CA ASP A 189 -12.84 13.96 -18.09
C ASP A 189 -13.76 14.76 -17.16
N LYS A 190 -14.50 14.08 -16.27
CA LYS A 190 -15.33 14.73 -15.26
C LYS A 190 -14.48 15.53 -14.27
N ASP A 191 -13.40 14.93 -13.81
CA ASP A 191 -12.46 15.54 -12.87
C ASP A 191 -11.80 16.78 -13.47
N ARG A 192 -11.33 16.69 -14.71
CA ARG A 192 -10.80 17.83 -15.49
C ARG A 192 -11.81 18.96 -15.67
N LYS A 193 -13.09 18.63 -15.89
CA LYS A 193 -14.14 19.66 -16.00
C LYS A 193 -14.45 20.33 -14.67
N THR A 194 -14.29 19.61 -13.56
CA THR A 194 -14.66 20.10 -12.23
C THR A 194 -13.53 20.92 -11.59
N HIS A 195 -12.28 20.52 -11.82
CA HIS A 195 -11.11 21.04 -11.11
C HIS A 195 -10.02 21.58 -12.05
N GLY A 196 -10.18 21.42 -13.37
CA GLY A 196 -9.14 21.79 -14.32
C GLY A 196 -9.21 23.26 -14.71
N SER A 197 -8.06 23.91 -14.74
CA SER A 197 -7.89 25.30 -15.19
C SER A 197 -7.95 25.46 -16.73
N GLY A 198 -8.04 24.34 -17.46
CA GLY A 198 -8.15 24.29 -18.93
C GLY A 198 -6.84 24.11 -19.68
N VAL A 199 -5.68 24.26 -19.02
CA VAL A 199 -4.35 24.08 -19.63
C VAL A 199 -3.60 22.97 -18.90
N GLN A 200 -3.69 21.74 -19.41
CA GLN A 200 -2.90 20.64 -18.89
C GLN A 200 -1.69 20.36 -19.78
N PRO A 201 -0.55 19.96 -19.20
CA PRO A 201 0.59 19.49 -19.98
C PRO A 201 0.17 18.34 -20.89
N PRO A 202 0.65 18.31 -22.15
CA PRO A 202 0.40 17.17 -23.02
C PRO A 202 1.03 15.92 -22.37
N VAL A 203 0.18 14.95 -22.02
CA VAL A 203 0.61 13.62 -21.60
C VAL A 203 0.58 12.75 -22.85
N ASP A 204 1.73 12.20 -23.23
CA ASP A 204 1.79 11.26 -24.34
C ASP A 204 0.99 10.00 -23.99
N GLU A 205 -0.07 9.75 -24.76
CA GLU A 205 -0.96 8.59 -24.59
C GLU A 205 -0.23 7.27 -24.84
N ASN A 206 0.86 7.30 -25.61
CA ASN A 206 1.71 6.14 -25.91
C ASN A 206 2.87 6.00 -24.92
N MET A 207 3.00 6.90 -23.93
CA MET A 207 4.07 6.81 -22.96
C MET A 207 3.86 5.62 -22.03
N VAL A 208 4.66 4.59 -22.24
CA VAL A 208 4.73 3.42 -21.37
C VAL A 208 5.86 3.64 -20.37
N ASP A 209 5.54 3.51 -19.09
CA ASP A 209 6.54 3.36 -18.04
C ASP A 209 6.94 1.89 -17.95
N SER A 210 8.17 1.54 -18.35
CA SER A 210 8.65 0.17 -18.38
C SER A 210 8.59 -0.51 -17.00
N LEU A 211 8.79 0.24 -15.91
CA LEU A 211 8.69 -0.30 -14.56
C LEU A 211 7.22 -0.63 -14.24
N GLN A 212 6.31 0.29 -14.56
CA GLN A 212 4.88 0.05 -14.37
C GLN A 212 4.38 -1.11 -15.24
N ALA A 213 4.85 -1.24 -16.48
CA ALA A 213 4.48 -2.34 -17.37
C ALA A 213 4.89 -3.71 -16.80
N ASN A 214 6.08 -3.81 -16.21
CA ASN A 214 6.54 -5.04 -15.54
C ASN A 214 5.67 -5.39 -14.32
N ILE A 215 5.28 -4.38 -13.54
CA ILE A 215 4.39 -4.54 -12.38
C ILE A 215 3.00 -4.97 -12.82
N ASP A 216 2.44 -4.31 -13.83
CA ASP A 216 1.12 -4.63 -14.39
C ASP A 216 1.11 -6.06 -14.96
N GLN A 217 2.18 -6.48 -15.63
CA GLN A 217 2.33 -7.86 -16.10
C GLN A 217 2.34 -8.87 -14.94
N ALA A 218 3.07 -8.59 -13.86
CA ALA A 218 3.09 -9.46 -12.68
C ALA A 218 1.72 -9.55 -12.00
N ILE A 219 0.99 -8.43 -11.93
CA ILE A 219 -0.38 -8.38 -11.40
C ILE A 219 -1.33 -9.18 -12.28
N ASP A 220 -1.29 -8.99 -13.60
CA ASP A 220 -2.15 -9.70 -14.55
C ASP A 220 -1.89 -11.21 -14.53
N GLU A 221 -0.63 -11.64 -14.42
CA GLU A 221 -0.27 -13.05 -14.29
C GLU A 221 -0.85 -13.67 -13.02
N ARG A 222 -0.70 -13.00 -11.86
CA ARG A 222 -1.33 -13.44 -10.61
C ARG A 222 -2.85 -13.51 -10.73
N ASN A 223 -3.48 -12.47 -11.30
CA ASN A 223 -4.92 -12.43 -11.49
C ASN A 223 -5.42 -13.60 -12.36
N ARG A 224 -4.69 -13.95 -13.41
CA ARG A 224 -4.98 -15.13 -14.25
C ARG A 224 -4.87 -16.44 -13.46
N LEU A 225 -3.83 -16.58 -12.63
CA LEU A 225 -3.65 -17.77 -11.78
C LEU A 225 -4.80 -17.91 -10.77
N LEU A 226 -5.22 -16.81 -10.14
CA LEU A 226 -6.35 -16.80 -9.20
C LEU A 226 -7.68 -17.14 -9.89
N ALA A 227 -7.90 -16.66 -11.11
CA ALA A 227 -9.07 -17.01 -11.90
C ALA A 227 -9.08 -18.50 -12.29
N ALA A 228 -7.92 -19.09 -12.55
CA ALA A 228 -7.78 -20.52 -12.85
C ALA A 228 -7.87 -21.40 -11.60
N THR A 229 -7.38 -20.93 -10.44
CA THR A 229 -7.29 -21.69 -9.19
C THR A 229 -7.75 -20.86 -7.99
N PRO A 230 -9.07 -20.77 -7.73
CA PRO A 230 -9.62 -19.88 -6.69
C PRO A 230 -9.10 -20.17 -5.28
N LYS A 231 -8.73 -21.43 -4.97
CA LYS A 231 -8.22 -21.85 -3.66
C LYS A 231 -6.90 -21.18 -3.24
N GLN A 232 -6.17 -20.56 -4.15
CA GLN A 232 -4.89 -19.89 -3.84
C GLN A 232 -5.06 -18.41 -3.42
N ALA A 233 -6.28 -17.85 -3.51
CA ALA A 233 -6.54 -16.47 -3.10
C ALA A 233 -6.53 -16.27 -1.58
N GLU A 234 -6.81 -17.32 -0.82
CA GLU A 234 -7.14 -17.26 0.61
C GLU A 234 -6.03 -17.71 1.55
N ALA A 235 -4.80 -17.97 1.08
CA ALA A 235 -3.72 -18.35 1.99
C ALA A 235 -3.56 -17.23 3.05
N PRO A 236 -3.92 -17.49 4.32
CA PRO A 236 -3.93 -16.44 5.32
C PRO A 236 -2.49 -16.02 5.53
N VAL A 237 -2.21 -14.76 5.24
CA VAL A 237 -1.13 -14.08 5.93
C VAL A 237 -1.65 -13.98 7.35
N ASP A 238 -1.05 -14.70 8.29
CA ASP A 238 -1.43 -14.68 9.71
C ASP A 238 -1.34 -13.23 10.23
N GLU A 239 -2.41 -12.46 10.04
CA GLU A 239 -2.67 -11.17 10.68
C GLU A 239 -3.15 -11.50 12.10
N GLU A 240 -2.21 -11.75 13.01
CA GLU A 240 -2.52 -11.61 14.43
C GLU A 240 -2.80 -10.13 14.68
N GLU A 241 -4.08 -9.83 14.95
CA GLU A 241 -4.56 -8.50 15.31
C GLU A 241 -3.68 -7.89 16.43
N GLU A 242 -3.10 -6.74 16.13
CA GLU A 242 -2.40 -5.92 17.11
C GLU A 242 -3.45 -5.40 18.10
N ILE A 243 -3.61 -6.10 19.23
CA ILE A 243 -4.44 -5.66 20.35
C ILE A 243 -3.87 -4.33 20.84
N ASP A 244 -4.61 -3.25 20.56
CA ASP A 244 -4.35 -1.89 21.05
C ASP A 244 -4.39 -1.88 22.57
N SER A 245 -3.23 -2.04 23.20
CA SER A 245 -3.05 -1.88 24.64
C SER A 245 -2.96 -0.40 25.00
N ARG A 246 -4.03 0.37 24.74
CA ARG A 246 -4.23 1.69 25.35
C ARG A 246 -4.89 1.52 26.72
N ALA A 247 -4.15 0.87 27.63
CA ALA A 247 -4.48 0.84 29.05
C ALA A 247 -4.42 2.27 29.61
N GLY A 248 -5.54 2.72 30.17
CA GLY A 248 -5.77 4.08 30.61
C GLY A 248 -4.73 4.60 31.59
N SER A 249 -4.29 5.83 31.35
CA SER A 249 -3.69 6.65 32.40
C SER A 249 -4.79 7.03 33.40
N PRO A 250 -4.60 6.82 34.70
CA PRO A 250 -5.56 7.25 35.71
C PRO A 250 -5.56 8.77 35.83
N ASN A 251 -6.75 9.36 35.78
CA ASN A 251 -7.01 10.76 36.10
C ASN A 251 -6.43 11.11 37.49
N PRO A 252 -5.61 12.18 37.63
CA PRO A 252 -5.30 12.71 38.95
C PRO A 252 -6.53 13.40 39.54
N MET A 253 -6.85 13.04 40.79
CA MET A 253 -7.94 13.60 41.59
C MET A 253 -7.85 15.13 41.78
N PRO A 254 -8.99 15.81 42.01
CA PRO A 254 -9.02 17.24 42.28
C PRO A 254 -8.51 17.55 43.70
N THR A 255 -7.65 18.56 43.80
CA THR A 255 -7.12 19.11 45.05
C THR A 255 -8.21 19.86 45.83
N PRO A 256 -8.28 19.78 47.17
CA PRO A 256 -9.28 20.47 47.97
C PRO A 256 -8.98 21.97 48.12
N ALA A 257 -10.04 22.76 48.17
CA ALA A 257 -10.03 24.18 48.48
C ALA A 257 -9.37 24.48 49.84
N GLU A 258 -8.41 25.40 49.86
CA GLU A 258 -8.01 26.11 51.07
C GLU A 258 -8.73 27.45 51.17
N GLN A 259 -9.21 27.67 52.39
CA GLN A 259 -10.04 28.77 52.84
C GLN A 259 -9.17 29.98 53.19
N ARG A 260 -9.73 31.17 52.97
CA ARG A 260 -9.62 32.40 53.78
C ARG A 260 -8.29 32.70 54.50
N THR A 261 -7.66 33.81 54.14
CA THR A 261 -7.78 35.11 54.85
C THR A 261 -7.23 36.24 54.00
#